data_AF-A0A8I3A3U9-F1
#
_entry.id   AF-A0A8I3A3U9-F1
#
_cell.length_a   1.000
_cell.length_b   1.000
_cell.length_c   1.000
_cell.angle_alpha   90.00
_cell.angle_beta   90.00
_cell.angle_gamma   90.00
#
_symmetry.space_group_name_H-M   'P 1'
#
loop_
_entity.id
_entity.type
_entity.pdbx_description
1 polymer ?
#
loop_
_entity_poly.entity_id
_entity_poly.type
_entity_poly.pdbx_seq_one_letter_code
_entity_poly.pdbx_strand_id
1 'polypeptide(L)'
;MHPSFDFSIPANPSLLYDEPSEQPYPDALTIPPTQAPTQMQAAQIQPQIQLPQLQWPNNQYQTNPFIQCIHFLEEMVTKLKTENTAYKARFSTLQKSYDTLVAQLCRTTGSNTSTSSNTINVLLQQPAQPELPPLPQPKRDDFPLVRFWTHKNWKDWHETAEGQHSKMNDKNHNMRYLEDENGRPLNHTSVMKILECMRGMWHGFRNQKLIDASTTWTSMSLGLKKALRYELAKSHPVTNLGEDEWKIDKLAKDHYPSFKQTWFTNKTEEKEKRATK
;
A
#
# COMPACT_ATOMS: atom_id res chain seq x y z
N MET A 1 -18.52 -38.74 25.16
CA MET A 1 -17.33 -39.15 24.37
C MET A 1 -17.04 -38.04 23.38
N HIS A 2 -16.12 -37.13 23.72
CA HIS A 2 -15.66 -36.05 22.82
C HIS A 2 -14.27 -36.40 22.31
N PRO A 3 -13.96 -36.22 21.02
CA PRO A 3 -12.63 -36.49 20.50
C PRO A 3 -11.67 -35.36 20.89
N SER A 4 -10.60 -35.72 21.59
CA SER A 4 -9.41 -34.87 21.76
C SER A 4 -8.69 -34.77 20.42
N PHE A 5 -8.55 -33.56 19.89
CA PHE A 5 -7.61 -33.27 18.80
C PHE A 5 -6.34 -32.70 19.40
N ASP A 6 -5.29 -33.50 19.35
CA ASP A 6 -3.94 -33.15 19.76
C ASP A 6 -3.24 -32.43 18.59
N PHE A 7 -2.98 -31.13 18.74
CA PHE A 7 -2.20 -30.35 17.79
C PHE A 7 -0.76 -30.25 18.31
N SER A 8 0.04 -31.28 18.04
CA SER A 8 1.49 -31.21 18.14
C SER A 8 2.04 -30.37 16.98
N ILE A 9 2.52 -29.17 17.30
CA ILE A 9 3.31 -28.34 16.39
C ILE A 9 4.77 -28.82 16.47
N PRO A 10 5.42 -29.23 15.36
CA PRO A 10 6.81 -29.62 15.40
C PRO A 10 7.71 -28.43 15.72
N ALA A 11 8.65 -28.64 16.65
CA ALA A 11 9.70 -27.70 16.99
C ALA A 11 10.57 -27.42 15.74
N ASN A 12 10.75 -26.13 15.44
CA ASN A 12 11.58 -25.65 14.36
C ASN A 12 13.06 -25.80 14.78
N PRO A 13 13.90 -26.59 14.08
CA PRO A 13 15.31 -26.72 14.44
C PRO A 13 16.04 -25.41 14.12
N SER A 14 16.75 -24.90 15.14
CA SER A 14 17.63 -23.75 15.05
C SER A 14 18.58 -23.87 13.87
N LEU A 15 18.41 -23.01 12.87
CA LEU A 15 19.39 -22.79 11.82
C LEU A 15 20.55 -21.98 12.43
N LEU A 16 21.61 -22.71 12.75
CA LEU A 16 22.95 -22.18 13.00
C LEU A 16 23.42 -21.54 11.68
N TYR A 17 23.38 -20.21 11.60
CA TYR A 17 24.00 -19.49 10.48
C TYR A 17 25.50 -19.39 10.77
N ASP A 18 26.30 -20.05 9.95
CA ASP A 18 27.74 -19.82 9.88
C ASP A 18 27.99 -18.37 9.43
N GLU A 19 28.83 -17.70 10.20
CA GLU A 19 29.30 -16.33 10.00
C GLU A 19 30.26 -16.30 8.80
N PRO A 20 29.98 -15.53 7.73
CA PRO A 20 30.89 -15.47 6.60
C PRO A 20 32.10 -14.58 6.94
N SER A 21 33.28 -15.18 6.82
CA SER A 21 34.60 -14.55 6.93
C SER A 21 34.71 -13.22 6.18
N GLU A 22 35.18 -12.19 6.87
CA GLU A 22 35.56 -10.90 6.30
C GLU A 22 36.64 -11.08 5.21
N GLN A 23 36.26 -10.80 3.96
CA GLN A 23 37.21 -10.55 2.88
C GLN A 23 37.55 -9.05 2.84
N PRO A 24 38.83 -8.67 2.66
CA PRO A 24 39.24 -7.27 2.60
C PRO A 24 38.71 -6.60 1.33
N TYR A 25 38.11 -5.42 1.50
CA TYR A 25 37.63 -4.57 0.40
C TYR A 25 38.79 -4.12 -0.50
N PRO A 26 38.68 -4.25 -1.84
CA PRO A 26 39.64 -3.65 -2.75
C PRO A 26 39.44 -2.14 -2.84
N ASP A 27 40.57 -1.45 -2.98
CA ASP A 27 40.72 0.00 -3.06
C ASP A 27 39.87 0.68 -4.15
N ALA A 28 39.56 1.95 -3.85
CA ALA A 28 38.73 2.87 -4.59
C ALA A 28 38.92 2.84 -6.12
N LEU A 29 37.85 2.44 -6.82
CA LEU A 29 37.70 2.66 -8.25
C LEU A 29 37.33 4.12 -8.53
N THR A 30 38.28 4.84 -9.11
CA THR A 30 38.10 6.16 -9.74
C THR A 30 36.97 6.10 -10.77
N ILE A 31 35.89 6.83 -10.50
CA ILE A 31 34.72 6.95 -11.38
C ILE A 31 35.04 7.98 -12.48
N PRO A 32 35.02 7.62 -13.78
CA PRO A 32 35.16 8.59 -14.86
C PRO A 32 33.87 9.45 -15.01
N PRO A 33 34.00 10.67 -15.53
CA PRO A 33 32.89 11.61 -15.63
C PRO A 33 31.76 11.09 -16.53
N THR A 34 30.54 11.12 -15.97
CA THR A 34 29.27 10.75 -16.60
C THR A 34 29.05 11.55 -17.88
N GLN A 35 29.04 10.86 -19.02
CA GLN A 35 28.60 11.43 -20.29
C GLN A 35 27.09 11.71 -20.25
N ALA A 36 26.71 12.86 -20.79
CA ALA A 36 25.33 13.31 -20.90
C ALA A 36 24.45 12.31 -21.67
N PRO A 37 23.16 12.18 -21.31
CA PRO A 37 22.27 11.22 -21.95
C PRO A 37 22.01 11.61 -23.41
N THR A 38 22.51 10.77 -24.31
CA THR A 38 22.14 10.75 -25.73
C THR A 38 20.62 10.57 -25.84
N GLN A 39 19.94 11.55 -26.46
CA GLN A 39 18.54 11.42 -26.85
C GLN A 39 18.37 10.21 -27.78
N MET A 40 17.89 9.10 -27.24
CA MET A 40 17.33 8.02 -28.07
C MET A 40 15.98 8.50 -28.60
N GLN A 41 15.94 8.83 -29.88
CA GLN A 41 14.70 8.95 -30.64
C GLN A 41 13.99 7.59 -30.57
N ALA A 42 12.94 7.51 -29.76
CA ALA A 42 12.06 6.34 -29.73
C ALA A 42 11.32 6.29 -31.08
N ALA A 43 11.84 5.45 -31.98
CA ALA A 43 11.16 5.10 -33.21
C ALA A 43 9.77 4.54 -32.84
N GLN A 44 8.74 5.24 -33.30
CA GLN A 44 7.35 4.91 -33.09
C GLN A 44 7.00 3.69 -33.96
N ILE A 45 7.35 2.49 -33.48
CA ILE A 45 6.95 1.24 -34.10
C ILE A 45 5.49 0.99 -33.74
N GLN A 46 4.56 1.44 -34.59
CA GLN A 46 3.20 0.90 -34.63
C GLN A 46 3.27 -0.46 -35.33
N PRO A 47 3.01 -1.59 -34.66
CA PRO A 47 2.82 -2.84 -35.38
C PRO A 47 1.51 -2.73 -36.19
N GLN A 48 1.65 -2.57 -37.50
CA GLN A 48 0.59 -2.81 -38.48
C GLN A 48 0.29 -4.31 -38.46
N ILE A 49 -0.60 -4.74 -37.57
CA ILE A 49 -1.18 -6.09 -37.63
C ILE A 49 -2.24 -6.04 -38.73
N GLN A 50 -1.84 -6.39 -39.95
CA GLN A 50 -2.78 -6.70 -41.04
C GLN A 50 -3.42 -8.06 -40.74
N LEU A 51 -4.67 -8.04 -40.30
CA LEU A 51 -5.48 -9.25 -40.18
C LEU A 51 -5.95 -9.67 -41.58
N PRO A 52 -5.69 -10.92 -42.00
CA PRO A 52 -6.18 -11.42 -43.28
C PRO A 52 -7.72 -11.45 -43.30
N GLN A 53 -8.29 -10.88 -44.35
CA GLN A 53 -9.72 -10.92 -44.64
C GLN A 53 -10.10 -12.34 -45.07
N LEU A 54 -10.55 -13.16 -44.12
CA LEU A 54 -11.11 -14.49 -44.40
C LEU A 54 -12.55 -14.33 -44.90
N GLN A 55 -12.74 -14.55 -46.21
CA GLN A 55 -14.04 -14.52 -46.86
C GLN A 55 -14.72 -15.88 -46.68
N TRP A 56 -15.75 -15.96 -45.84
CA TRP A 56 -16.51 -17.18 -45.60
C TRP A 56 -17.67 -17.32 -46.59
N PRO A 57 -17.97 -18.54 -47.09
CA PRO A 57 -19.04 -18.76 -48.05
C PRO A 57 -20.42 -18.52 -47.44
N ASN A 58 -21.25 -17.85 -48.25
CA ASN A 58 -22.58 -17.37 -47.95
C ASN A 58 -23.55 -18.57 -47.78
N ASN A 59 -23.86 -18.99 -46.55
CA ASN A 59 -24.90 -19.97 -46.31
C ASN A 59 -25.73 -19.65 -45.05
N GLN A 60 -26.96 -19.21 -45.34
CA GLN A 60 -28.24 -19.31 -44.62
C GLN A 60 -28.26 -19.24 -43.07
N TYR A 61 -28.55 -18.03 -42.60
CA TYR A 61 -29.31 -17.59 -41.42
C TYR A 61 -29.80 -18.64 -40.40
N GLN A 62 -28.89 -19.19 -39.62
CA GLN A 62 -29.14 -19.37 -38.19
C GLN A 62 -28.07 -18.54 -37.49
N THR A 63 -28.46 -17.52 -36.72
CA THR A 63 -27.54 -16.63 -36.01
C THR A 63 -26.68 -17.47 -35.09
N ASN A 64 -25.52 -17.87 -35.60
CA ASN A 64 -24.62 -18.73 -34.91
C ASN A 64 -24.12 -17.95 -33.68
N PRO A 65 -24.32 -18.46 -32.45
CA PRO A 65 -23.85 -17.79 -31.24
C PRO A 65 -22.35 -17.47 -31.30
N PHE A 66 -21.58 -18.23 -32.10
CA PHE A 66 -20.18 -17.93 -32.37
C PHE A 66 -19.98 -16.61 -33.14
N ILE A 67 -20.83 -16.29 -34.12
CA ILE A 67 -20.75 -15.02 -34.87
C ILE A 67 -21.06 -13.83 -33.96
N GLN A 68 -22.05 -13.95 -33.07
CA GLN A 68 -22.36 -12.91 -32.09
C GLN A 68 -21.19 -12.70 -31.11
N CYS A 69 -20.55 -13.78 -30.65
CA CYS A 69 -19.37 -13.71 -29.80
C CYS A 69 -18.19 -13.02 -30.51
N ILE A 70 -17.96 -13.33 -31.78
CA ILE A 70 -16.91 -12.69 -32.58
C ILE A 70 -17.16 -11.18 -32.69
N HIS A 71 -18.37 -10.76 -33.05
CA HIS A 71 -18.70 -9.33 -33.13
C HIS A 71 -18.54 -8.60 -31.79
N PHE A 72 -18.98 -9.21 -30.69
CA PHE A 72 -18.80 -8.64 -29.36
C PHE A 72 -17.31 -8.46 -28.99
N LEU A 73 -16.47 -9.43 -29.34
CA LEU A 73 -15.03 -9.34 -29.12
C LEU A 73 -14.38 -8.25 -29.99
N GLU A 74 -14.81 -8.12 -31.25
CA GLU A 74 -14.35 -7.06 -32.16
C GLU A 74 -14.71 -5.66 -31.63
N GLU A 75 -15.93 -5.48 -31.12
CA GLU A 75 -16.37 -4.24 -30.48
C GLU A 75 -15.53 -3.93 -29.23
N MET A 76 -15.29 -4.92 -28.37
CA MET A 76 -14.45 -4.76 -27.18
C MET A 76 -13.02 -4.38 -27.53
N VAL A 77 -12.41 -5.03 -28.53
CA VAL A 77 -11.05 -4.71 -29.00
C VAL A 77 -11.00 -3.28 -29.53
N THR A 78 -12.00 -2.87 -30.30
CA THR A 78 -12.10 -1.51 -30.84
C THR A 78 -12.23 -0.48 -29.72
N LYS A 79 -13.10 -0.74 -28.74
CA LYS A 79 -13.27 0.12 -27.56
C LYS A 79 -11.97 0.26 -26.78
N LEU A 80 -11.28 -0.84 -26.48
CA LEU A 80 -10.02 -0.83 -25.74
C LEU A 80 -8.91 -0.09 -26.50
N LYS A 81 -8.85 -0.21 -27.83
CA LYS A 81 -7.89 0.54 -28.67
C LYS A 81 -8.15 2.05 -28.59
N THR A 82 -9.41 2.48 -28.64
CA THR A 82 -9.77 3.89 -28.50
C THR A 82 -9.43 4.42 -27.12
N GLU A 83 -9.76 3.69 -26.05
CA GLU A 83 -9.42 4.08 -24.68
C GLU A 83 -7.91 4.18 -24.47
N ASN A 84 -7.13 3.21 -24.96
CA ASN A 84 -5.67 3.23 -24.86
C ASN A 84 -5.06 4.45 -25.59
N THR A 85 -5.60 4.78 -26.77
CA THR A 85 -5.20 5.98 -27.51
C THR A 85 -5.49 7.25 -26.72
N ALA A 86 -6.68 7.35 -26.10
CA ALA A 86 -7.02 8.47 -25.23
C ALA A 86 -6.12 8.57 -24.00
N TYR A 87 -5.79 7.44 -23.35
CA TYR A 87 -4.84 7.40 -22.23
C TYR A 87 -3.45 7.90 -22.63
N LYS A 88 -2.92 7.47 -23.78
CA LYS A 88 -1.62 7.94 -24.30
C LYS A 88 -1.62 9.44 -24.57
N ALA A 89 -2.70 9.97 -25.14
CA ALA A 89 -2.83 11.40 -25.38
C ALA A 89 -2.85 12.22 -24.06
N ARG A 90 -3.60 11.73 -23.05
CA ARG A 90 -3.62 12.35 -21.72
C ARG A 90 -2.25 12.32 -21.04
N PHE A 91 -1.56 11.18 -21.08
CA PHE A 91 -0.22 11.04 -20.52
C PHE A 91 0.78 11.98 -21.20
N SER A 92 0.78 12.05 -22.54
CA SER A 92 1.64 12.98 -23.28
C SER A 92 1.37 14.44 -22.91
N THR A 93 0.10 14.81 -22.70
CA THR A 93 -0.29 16.15 -22.26
C THR A 93 0.24 16.46 -20.86
N LEU A 94 0.10 15.51 -19.93
CA LEU A 94 0.60 15.65 -18.56
C LEU A 94 2.14 15.79 -18.55
N GLN A 95 2.83 14.96 -19.32
CA GLN A 95 4.29 15.04 -19.45
C GLN A 95 4.74 16.41 -19.98
N LYS A 96 4.10 16.92 -21.04
CA LYS A 96 4.41 18.26 -21.57
C LYS A 96 4.18 19.37 -20.53
N SER A 97 3.12 19.28 -19.74
CA SER A 97 2.86 20.25 -18.67
C SER A 97 3.92 20.18 -17.57
N TYR A 98 4.36 18.97 -17.20
CA TYR A 98 5.43 18.75 -16.24
C TYR A 98 6.76 19.31 -16.75
N ASP A 99 7.15 19.00 -17.98
CA ASP A 99 8.39 19.50 -18.60
C ASP A 99 8.39 21.04 -18.67
N THR A 100 7.24 21.65 -18.93
CA THR A 100 7.07 23.11 -18.92
C THR A 100 7.31 23.72 -17.54
N LEU A 101 6.78 23.10 -16.48
CA LEU A 101 6.99 23.54 -15.10
C LEU A 101 8.47 23.41 -14.69
N VAL A 102 9.10 22.28 -15.02
CA VAL A 102 10.53 22.06 -14.78
C VAL A 102 11.37 23.14 -15.48
N ALA A 103 11.08 23.43 -16.76
CA ALA A 103 11.77 24.48 -17.50
C ALA A 103 11.55 25.90 -16.93
N GLN A 104 10.40 26.17 -16.31
CA GLN A 104 10.17 27.44 -15.60
C GLN A 104 11.00 27.53 -14.33
N LEU A 105 11.04 26.46 -13.51
CA LEU A 105 11.84 26.39 -12.28
C LEU A 105 13.35 26.52 -12.55
N CYS A 106 13.85 25.92 -13.64
CA CYS A 106 15.25 26.07 -14.02
C CYS A 106 15.60 27.53 -14.40
N ARG A 107 14.70 28.25 -15.08
CA ARG A 107 14.91 29.65 -15.44
C ARG A 107 14.93 30.60 -14.24
N THR A 108 14.11 30.34 -13.23
CA THR A 108 14.08 31.16 -12.01
C THR A 108 15.33 30.99 -11.13
N THR A 109 16.05 29.86 -11.27
CA THR A 109 17.19 29.54 -10.41
C THR A 109 18.53 30.08 -10.94
N GLY A 110 18.62 30.40 -12.24
CA GLY A 110 19.87 30.83 -12.89
C GLY A 110 20.14 32.33 -12.92
N SER A 111 19.21 33.18 -12.46
CA SER A 111 19.35 34.65 -12.55
C SER A 111 19.76 35.26 -11.21
N ASN A 112 21.04 35.14 -10.88
CA ASN A 112 21.66 35.95 -9.85
C ASN A 112 22.13 37.27 -10.49
N THR A 113 21.46 38.37 -10.18
CA THR A 113 22.10 39.60 -9.68
C THR A 113 21.03 40.61 -9.27
N SER A 114 20.97 40.83 -7.95
CA SER A 114 20.63 42.10 -7.30
C SER A 114 19.45 42.90 -7.86
N THR A 115 18.26 42.74 -7.27
CA THR A 115 17.45 43.83 -6.68
C THR A 115 16.08 43.30 -6.23
N SER A 116 15.72 43.67 -4.99
CA SER A 116 14.44 43.52 -4.30
C SER A 116 13.82 42.11 -4.22
N SER A 117 14.21 41.43 -3.14
CA SER A 117 13.39 40.51 -2.33
C SER A 117 11.90 40.89 -2.39
N ASN A 118 11.03 39.97 -2.86
CA ASN A 118 9.69 39.69 -2.31
C ASN A 118 8.78 38.81 -3.21
N THR A 119 9.17 38.37 -4.40
CA THR A 119 8.19 37.82 -5.36
C THR A 119 8.25 36.32 -5.65
N ILE A 120 9.18 35.55 -5.06
CA ILE A 120 9.31 34.09 -5.34
C ILE A 120 9.09 33.27 -4.06
N ASN A 121 7.96 33.51 -3.40
CA ASN A 121 7.34 32.56 -2.47
C ASN A 121 6.05 31.96 -3.06
N VAL A 122 5.88 32.07 -4.38
CA VAL A 122 4.66 31.68 -5.09
C VAL A 122 4.93 30.38 -5.85
N LEU A 123 4.30 29.33 -5.35
CA LEU A 123 3.87 28.13 -6.07
C LEU A 123 4.87 26.95 -6.30
N LEU A 124 5.57 26.52 -5.25
CA LEU A 124 5.49 25.08 -4.90
C LEU A 124 4.30 24.89 -3.95
N GLN A 125 3.13 25.38 -4.36
CA GLN A 125 1.89 25.05 -3.71
C GLN A 125 1.58 23.65 -4.20
N GLN A 126 2.19 22.68 -3.52
CA GLN A 126 1.76 21.29 -3.53
C GLN A 126 0.23 21.36 -3.52
N PRO A 127 -0.47 20.84 -4.56
CA PRO A 127 -1.91 21.02 -4.67
C PRO A 127 -2.48 20.63 -3.32
N ALA A 128 -3.10 21.60 -2.64
CA ALA A 128 -3.40 21.53 -1.22
C ALA A 128 -3.95 20.13 -0.97
N GLN A 129 -3.11 19.26 -0.38
CA GLN A 129 -3.60 17.94 -0.02
C GLN A 129 -4.79 18.25 0.85
N PRO A 130 -5.99 17.68 0.57
CA PRO A 130 -7.17 17.97 1.36
C PRO A 130 -6.76 17.80 2.81
N GLU A 131 -6.66 18.94 3.53
CA GLU A 131 -6.15 18.92 4.88
C GLU A 131 -7.21 18.18 5.66
N LEU A 132 -6.89 16.94 6.04
CA LEU A 132 -7.83 16.15 6.81
C LEU A 132 -8.15 16.97 8.06
N PRO A 133 -9.44 17.16 8.38
CA PRO A 133 -9.80 17.96 9.52
C PRO A 133 -9.13 17.37 10.76
N PRO A 134 -8.67 18.21 11.71
CA PRO A 134 -8.05 17.72 12.94
C PRO A 134 -8.96 16.68 13.60
N LEU A 135 -8.44 15.49 13.84
CA LEU A 135 -9.18 14.49 14.60
C LEU A 135 -9.42 15.02 16.01
N PRO A 136 -10.62 14.81 16.58
CA PRO A 136 -10.84 15.03 17.99
C PRO A 136 -9.82 14.19 18.78
N GLN A 137 -8.85 14.85 19.40
CA GLN A 137 -7.94 14.18 20.30
C GLN A 137 -8.66 13.99 21.63
N PRO A 138 -8.88 12.74 22.08
CA PRO A 138 -9.53 12.49 23.35
C PRO A 138 -8.70 13.11 24.47
N LYS A 139 -9.32 13.95 25.30
CA LYS A 139 -8.62 14.53 26.45
C LYS A 139 -8.46 13.46 27.50
N ARG A 140 -7.32 13.47 28.17
CA ARG A 140 -7.03 12.54 29.26
C ARG A 140 -8.05 12.61 30.39
N ASP A 141 -8.56 13.81 30.65
CA ASP A 141 -9.55 14.06 31.70
C ASP A 141 -10.90 13.38 31.42
N ASP A 142 -11.24 13.14 30.15
CA ASP A 142 -12.47 12.47 29.76
C ASP A 142 -12.40 10.94 30.00
N PHE A 143 -11.19 10.39 30.13
CA PHE A 143 -10.93 8.94 30.25
C PHE A 143 -9.94 8.61 31.38
N PRO A 144 -10.28 8.90 32.65
CA PRO A 144 -9.35 8.77 33.78
C PRO A 144 -8.89 7.33 34.06
N LEU A 145 -9.67 6.34 33.62
CA LEU A 145 -9.35 4.92 33.80
C LEU A 145 -8.44 4.36 32.70
N VAL A 146 -8.37 5.04 31.56
CA VAL A 146 -7.58 4.57 30.41
C VAL A 146 -6.11 4.84 30.65
N ARG A 147 -5.29 3.82 30.45
CA ARG A 147 -3.84 3.96 30.46
C ARG A 147 -3.45 4.54 29.11
N PHE A 148 -3.15 5.83 29.09
CA PHE A 148 -2.61 6.55 27.92
C PHE A 148 -1.18 6.09 27.65
N TRP A 149 -1.05 4.84 27.22
CA TRP A 149 0.23 4.20 26.95
C TRP A 149 0.99 4.99 25.88
N THR A 150 2.26 5.27 26.15
CA THR A 150 3.26 5.47 25.11
C THR A 150 3.78 4.10 24.67
N HIS A 151 4.37 4.01 23.48
CA HIS A 151 4.96 2.75 23.01
C HIS A 151 6.02 2.21 23.98
N LYS A 152 6.80 3.11 24.60
CA LYS A 152 7.79 2.77 25.63
C LYS A 152 7.12 2.22 26.89
N ASN A 153 6.16 2.96 27.46
CA ASN A 153 5.48 2.55 28.69
C ASN A 153 4.78 1.20 28.52
N TRP A 154 4.18 0.96 27.36
CA TRP A 154 3.58 -0.33 27.03
C TRP A 154 4.61 -1.45 27.00
N LYS A 155 5.76 -1.24 26.34
CA LYS A 155 6.83 -2.24 26.27
C LYS A 155 7.35 -2.58 27.66
N ASP A 156 7.64 -1.56 28.46
CA ASP A 156 8.15 -1.72 29.83
C ASP A 156 7.13 -2.48 30.69
N TRP A 157 5.84 -2.11 30.62
CA TRP A 157 4.77 -2.84 31.33
C TRP A 157 4.61 -4.28 30.85
N HIS A 158 4.69 -4.52 29.54
CA HIS A 158 4.54 -5.84 28.94
C HIS A 158 5.65 -6.82 29.38
N GLU A 159 6.81 -6.31 29.80
CA GLU A 159 7.91 -7.11 30.36
C GLU A 159 7.74 -7.44 31.86
N THR A 160 6.85 -6.74 32.58
CA THR A 160 6.58 -7.00 34.01
C THR A 160 5.84 -8.31 34.26
N ALA A 161 5.87 -8.80 35.50
CA ALA A 161 5.10 -9.98 35.90
C ALA A 161 3.59 -9.84 35.59
N GLU A 162 2.98 -8.67 35.81
CA GLU A 162 1.58 -8.40 35.46
C GLU A 162 1.34 -8.54 33.95
N GLY A 163 2.21 -7.91 33.14
CA GLY A 163 2.18 -8.01 31.68
C GLY A 163 2.36 -9.44 31.16
N GLN A 164 3.19 -10.25 31.81
CA GLN A 164 3.41 -11.65 31.42
C GLN A 164 2.25 -12.57 31.84
N HIS A 165 1.69 -12.42 33.05
CA HIS A 165 0.52 -13.19 33.49
C HIS A 165 -0.70 -12.96 32.57
N SER A 166 -0.77 -11.77 31.97
CA SER A 166 -1.76 -11.43 30.96
C SER A 166 -1.75 -12.34 29.73
N LYS A 167 -0.61 -12.96 29.40
CA LYS A 167 -0.43 -13.75 28.17
C LYS A 167 -1.10 -15.11 28.20
N MET A 168 -1.26 -15.68 29.40
CA MET A 168 -1.55 -17.10 29.55
C MET A 168 -3.01 -17.46 29.25
N ASN A 169 -3.93 -16.50 29.38
CA ASN A 169 -5.38 -16.76 29.28
C ASN A 169 -6.10 -15.97 28.18
N ASP A 170 -5.41 -15.10 27.42
CA ASP A 170 -6.06 -14.20 26.46
C ASP A 170 -5.48 -14.34 25.04
N LYS A 171 -6.36 -14.66 24.08
CA LYS A 171 -6.03 -14.72 22.65
C LYS A 171 -5.55 -13.36 22.11
N ASN A 172 -5.88 -12.26 22.79
CA ASN A 172 -5.50 -10.90 22.39
C ASN A 172 -4.42 -10.28 23.28
N HIS A 173 -3.62 -11.09 23.99
CA HIS A 173 -2.60 -10.55 24.90
C HIS A 173 -1.66 -9.52 24.24
N ASN A 174 -1.33 -9.69 22.96
CA ASN A 174 -0.50 -8.76 22.20
C ASN A 174 -1.17 -7.42 21.87
N MET A 175 -2.50 -7.31 22.04
CA MET A 175 -3.31 -6.14 21.70
C MET A 175 -3.95 -5.48 22.93
N ARG A 176 -3.50 -5.85 24.14
CA ARG A 176 -4.01 -5.31 25.40
C ARG A 176 -3.81 -3.80 25.58
N TYR A 177 -2.93 -3.18 24.79
CA TYR A 177 -2.81 -1.73 24.73
C TYR A 177 -4.06 -1.04 24.13
N LEU A 178 -4.96 -1.79 23.47
CA LEU A 178 -6.28 -1.31 23.07
C LEU A 178 -7.22 -1.47 24.26
N GLU A 179 -7.53 -0.34 24.89
CA GLU A 179 -8.42 -0.26 26.06
C GLU A 179 -9.72 0.46 25.69
N ASP A 180 -10.82 0.03 26.29
CA ASP A 180 -12.11 0.71 26.20
C ASP A 180 -12.12 1.98 27.07
N GLU A 181 -13.22 2.72 27.06
CA GLU A 181 -13.39 3.94 27.87
C GLU A 181 -13.21 3.73 29.39
N ASN A 182 -13.31 2.49 29.86
CA ASN A 182 -13.16 2.12 31.27
C ASN A 182 -11.75 1.58 31.60
N GLY A 183 -10.80 1.71 30.67
CA GLY A 183 -9.44 1.19 30.85
C GLY A 183 -9.35 -0.34 30.81
N ARG A 184 -10.38 -1.03 30.33
CA ARG A 184 -10.37 -2.49 30.20
C ARG A 184 -9.85 -2.88 28.82
N PRO A 185 -9.04 -3.94 28.69
CA PRO A 185 -8.64 -4.42 27.39
C PRO A 185 -9.85 -4.74 26.50
N LEU A 186 -9.78 -4.37 25.22
CA LEU A 186 -10.82 -4.66 24.26
C LEU A 186 -11.07 -6.17 24.15
N ASN A 187 -12.34 -6.55 24.05
CA ASN A 187 -12.71 -7.93 23.77
C ASN A 187 -12.28 -8.35 22.35
N HIS A 188 -12.11 -9.66 22.14
CA HIS A 188 -11.70 -10.25 20.86
C HIS A 188 -12.57 -9.78 19.68
N THR A 189 -13.89 -9.75 19.87
CA THR A 189 -14.83 -9.36 18.81
C THR A 189 -14.62 -7.92 18.36
N SER A 190 -14.32 -7.01 19.28
CA SER A 190 -14.08 -5.59 18.98
C SER A 190 -12.75 -5.40 18.27
N VAL A 191 -11.71 -6.11 18.72
CA VAL A 191 -10.42 -6.16 18.03
C VAL A 191 -10.58 -6.68 16.60
N MET A 192 -11.34 -7.75 16.39
CA MET A 192 -11.58 -8.29 15.05
C MET A 192 -12.28 -7.30 14.13
N LYS A 193 -13.24 -6.51 14.65
CA LYS A 193 -13.90 -5.43 13.88
C LYS A 193 -12.89 -4.36 13.45
N ILE A 194 -11.98 -3.96 14.34
CA ILE A 194 -10.91 -2.99 14.01
C ILE A 194 -10.01 -3.56 12.91
N LEU A 195 -9.57 -4.82 13.05
CA LEU A 195 -8.72 -5.48 12.05
C LEU A 195 -9.43 -5.66 10.71
N GLU A 196 -10.73 -5.94 10.71
CA GLU A 196 -11.56 -6.02 9.50
C GLU A 196 -11.67 -4.66 8.81
N CYS A 197 -11.88 -3.58 9.57
CA CYS A 197 -11.87 -2.20 9.05
C CYS A 197 -10.51 -1.88 8.41
N MET A 198 -9.39 -2.15 9.10
CA MET A 198 -8.04 -1.95 8.57
C MET A 198 -7.80 -2.73 7.28
N ARG A 199 -8.23 -3.99 7.24
CA ARG A 199 -8.14 -4.85 6.06
C ARG A 199 -8.94 -4.26 4.89
N GLY A 200 -10.17 -3.80 5.15
CA GLY A 200 -11.02 -3.13 4.17
C GLY A 200 -10.38 -1.89 3.56
N MET A 201 -9.77 -1.03 4.38
CA MET A 201 -9.03 0.15 3.90
C MET A 201 -7.83 -0.24 3.03
N TRP A 202 -7.07 -1.27 3.46
CA TRP A 202 -5.96 -1.78 2.66
C TRP A 202 -6.40 -2.29 1.29
N HIS A 203 -7.56 -2.95 1.24
CA HIS A 203 -8.20 -3.33 -0.02
C HIS A 203 -8.57 -2.14 -0.88
N GLY A 204 -9.16 -1.10 -0.27
CA GLY A 204 -9.47 0.16 -0.95
C GLY A 204 -8.24 0.76 -1.63
N PHE A 205 -7.14 0.93 -0.87
CA PHE A 205 -5.89 1.50 -1.40
C PHE A 205 -5.32 0.68 -2.56
N ARG A 206 -5.37 -0.64 -2.46
CA ARG A 206 -4.88 -1.51 -3.53
C ARG A 206 -5.76 -1.45 -4.78
N ASN A 207 -7.08 -1.48 -4.62
CA ASN A 207 -8.03 -1.39 -5.74
C ASN A 207 -7.87 -0.07 -6.51
N GLN A 208 -7.50 1.00 -5.79
CA GLN A 208 -7.19 2.30 -6.36
C GLN A 208 -5.75 2.41 -6.90
N LYS A 209 -4.96 1.32 -6.86
CA LYS A 209 -3.54 1.26 -7.27
C LYS A 209 -2.63 2.24 -6.53
N LEU A 210 -3.00 2.61 -5.29
CA LEU A 210 -2.20 3.47 -4.42
C LEU A 210 -1.06 2.70 -3.72
N ILE A 211 -1.22 1.38 -3.59
CA ILE A 211 -0.24 0.44 -3.04
C ILE A 211 -0.23 -0.85 -3.86
N ASP A 212 0.87 -1.59 -3.78
CA ASP A 212 1.13 -2.80 -4.56
C ASP A 212 1.48 -4.02 -3.67
N ALA A 213 2.04 -5.07 -4.29
CA ALA A 213 2.49 -6.27 -3.60
C ALA A 213 3.75 -6.11 -2.76
N SER A 214 4.60 -5.17 -3.15
CA SER A 214 5.87 -4.92 -2.49
C SER A 214 5.69 -4.02 -1.27
N THR A 215 4.65 -3.19 -1.26
CA THR A 215 4.36 -2.21 -0.23
C THR A 215 4.27 -2.87 1.15
N THR A 216 4.93 -2.28 2.13
CA THR A 216 4.87 -2.63 3.55
C THR A 216 4.25 -1.48 4.33
N TRP A 217 3.83 -1.72 5.57
CA TRP A 217 3.44 -0.60 6.44
C TRP A 217 4.55 0.45 6.51
N THR A 218 5.81 0.04 6.65
CA THR A 218 6.94 0.97 6.72
C THR A 218 7.12 1.76 5.42
N SER A 219 7.03 1.12 4.25
CA SER A 219 7.24 1.76 2.95
C SER A 219 6.01 2.50 2.38
N MET A 220 4.84 2.38 3.01
CA MET A 220 3.65 3.13 2.64
C MET A 220 3.87 4.64 2.79
N SER A 221 3.34 5.42 1.85
CA SER A 221 3.44 6.89 1.88
C SER A 221 2.79 7.48 3.14
N LEU A 222 3.36 8.59 3.64
CA LEU A 222 2.88 9.24 4.85
C LEU A 222 1.40 9.69 4.72
N GLY A 223 1.00 10.15 3.53
CA GLY A 223 -0.38 10.56 3.27
C GLY A 223 -1.39 9.41 3.43
N LEU A 224 -1.05 8.21 2.97
CA LEU A 224 -1.91 7.03 3.13
C LEU A 224 -1.97 6.57 4.59
N LYS A 225 -0.85 6.63 5.32
CA LYS A 225 -0.84 6.35 6.77
C LYS A 225 -1.76 7.31 7.51
N LYS A 226 -1.66 8.61 7.24
CA LYS A 226 -2.54 9.63 7.82
C LYS A 226 -4.01 9.37 7.50
N ALA A 227 -4.34 9.07 6.24
CA ALA A 227 -5.71 8.75 5.84
C ALA A 227 -6.24 7.49 6.55
N LEU A 228 -5.44 6.44 6.66
CA LEU A 228 -5.82 5.23 7.38
C LEU A 228 -6.04 5.49 8.87
N ARG A 229 -5.11 6.18 9.53
CA ARG A 229 -5.24 6.54 10.94
C ARG A 229 -6.49 7.38 11.19
N TYR A 230 -6.76 8.33 10.31
CA TYR A 230 -7.95 9.18 10.38
C TYR A 230 -9.25 8.36 10.27
N GLU A 231 -9.39 7.55 9.23
CA GLU A 231 -10.61 6.75 9.06
C GLU A 231 -10.77 5.67 10.14
N LEU A 232 -9.65 5.12 10.64
CA LEU A 232 -9.69 4.15 11.73
C LEU A 232 -10.10 4.80 13.06
N ALA A 233 -9.51 5.94 13.41
CA ALA A 233 -9.85 6.68 14.62
C ALA A 233 -11.29 7.19 14.58
N LYS A 234 -11.77 7.61 13.41
CA LYS A 234 -13.18 7.99 13.19
C LYS A 234 -14.14 6.84 13.41
N SER A 235 -13.81 5.65 12.89
CA SER A 235 -14.68 4.46 13.00
C SER A 235 -14.57 3.76 14.36
N HIS A 236 -13.40 3.85 14.99
CA HIS A 236 -13.04 3.20 16.24
C HIS A 236 -12.24 4.16 17.13
N PRO A 237 -12.91 5.09 17.85
CA PRO A 237 -12.25 6.12 18.67
C PRO A 237 -11.27 5.58 19.70
N VAL A 238 -11.49 4.35 20.18
CA VAL A 238 -10.59 3.62 21.10
C VAL A 238 -9.17 3.46 20.57
N THR A 239 -8.99 3.47 19.24
CA THR A 239 -7.65 3.39 18.61
C THR A 239 -6.87 4.70 18.75
N ASN A 240 -7.55 5.81 19.04
CA ASN A 240 -6.97 7.14 19.25
C ASN A 240 -6.74 7.46 20.74
N LEU A 241 -7.08 6.55 21.66
CA LEU A 241 -6.83 6.70 23.10
C LEU A 241 -5.36 6.42 23.42
N GLY A 242 -4.44 7.32 23.07
CA GLY A 242 -3.01 7.15 23.33
C GLY A 242 -2.19 8.28 22.71
N GLU A 243 -0.94 8.39 23.11
CA GLU A 243 -0.03 9.39 22.55
C GLU A 243 0.47 8.96 21.16
N ASP A 244 0.75 9.92 20.27
CA ASP A 244 1.45 9.72 18.98
C ASP A 244 0.90 8.66 18.00
N GLU A 245 -0.39 8.28 18.11
CA GLU A 245 -1.04 7.31 17.19
C GLU A 245 -0.31 5.94 17.10
N TRP A 246 0.62 5.63 18.02
CA TRP A 246 1.52 4.49 17.87
C TRP A 246 0.78 3.16 17.92
N LYS A 247 -0.39 3.11 18.56
CA LYS A 247 -1.24 1.92 18.67
C LYS A 247 -1.67 1.43 17.28
N ILE A 248 -2.05 2.34 16.39
CA ILE A 248 -2.44 2.01 15.01
C ILE A 248 -1.22 1.52 14.23
N ASP A 249 -0.08 2.19 14.39
CA ASP A 249 1.17 1.80 13.73
C ASP A 249 1.63 0.40 14.18
N LYS A 250 1.53 0.09 15.47
CA LYS A 250 1.87 -1.21 16.04
C LYS A 250 0.91 -2.28 15.53
N LEU A 251 -0.40 -2.03 15.58
CA LEU A 251 -1.43 -2.94 15.09
C LEU A 251 -1.24 -3.23 13.60
N ALA A 252 -0.95 -2.21 12.78
CA ALA A 252 -0.66 -2.37 11.37
C ALA A 252 0.59 -3.21 11.15
N LYS A 253 1.70 -2.94 11.85
CA LYS A 253 2.95 -3.72 11.72
C LYS A 253 2.74 -5.19 12.07
N ASP A 254 1.97 -5.48 13.11
CA ASP A 254 1.79 -6.84 13.61
C ASP A 254 0.90 -7.69 12.69
N HIS A 255 -0.14 -7.09 12.10
CA HIS A 255 -1.11 -7.84 11.29
C HIS A 255 -0.89 -7.71 9.77
N TYR A 256 -0.13 -6.71 9.33
CA TYR A 256 0.10 -6.50 7.91
C TYR A 256 0.76 -7.69 7.20
N PRO A 257 1.82 -8.35 7.74
CA PRO A 257 2.41 -9.51 7.11
C PRO A 257 1.39 -10.63 6.84
N SER A 258 0.47 -10.88 7.77
CA SER A 258 -0.62 -11.84 7.59
C SER A 258 -1.58 -11.41 6.47
N PHE A 259 -1.98 -10.13 6.44
CA PHE A 259 -2.85 -9.61 5.38
C PHE A 259 -2.20 -9.71 3.99
N LYS A 260 -0.90 -9.42 3.92
CA LYS A 260 -0.07 -9.59 2.73
C LYS A 260 -0.11 -11.08 2.33
N GLN A 261 0.29 -11.98 3.21
CA GLN A 261 0.37 -13.41 2.93
C GLN A 261 -0.95 -13.96 2.40
N THR A 262 -2.08 -13.75 3.09
CA THR A 262 -3.40 -14.23 2.67
C THR A 262 -3.80 -13.81 1.26
N TRP A 263 -3.31 -12.67 0.76
CA TRP A 263 -3.73 -12.11 -0.52
C TRP A 263 -2.74 -12.25 -1.67
N PHE A 264 -1.45 -12.39 -1.39
CA PHE A 264 -0.45 -12.58 -2.44
C PHE A 264 -0.24 -14.06 -2.77
N THR A 265 -0.43 -14.98 -1.82
CA THR A 265 -0.27 -16.41 -2.09
C THR A 265 -1.51 -17.04 -2.74
N ASN A 266 -2.71 -16.54 -2.44
CA ASN A 266 -3.96 -17.13 -2.95
C ASN A 266 -4.25 -16.87 -4.44
N LYS A 267 -3.54 -15.95 -5.12
CA LYS A 267 -3.79 -15.65 -6.54
C LYS A 267 -2.89 -16.40 -7.51
N THR A 268 -1.76 -16.92 -7.07
CA THR A 268 -0.79 -17.55 -7.98
C THR A 268 -1.15 -19.01 -8.27
N GLU A 269 -1.70 -19.75 -7.30
CA GLU A 269 -2.01 -21.17 -7.50
C GLU A 269 -3.33 -21.47 -8.24
N GLU A 270 -4.34 -20.60 -8.20
CA GLU A 270 -5.61 -20.88 -8.90
C GLU A 270 -5.52 -20.75 -10.43
N LYS A 271 -4.52 -20.02 -10.95
CA LYS A 271 -4.32 -19.90 -12.40
C LYS A 271 -3.59 -21.09 -13.02
N GLU A 272 -2.73 -21.77 -12.26
CA GLU A 272 -2.06 -22.99 -12.73
C GLU A 272 -2.97 -24.21 -12.58
N LYS A 273 -3.72 -24.34 -11.48
CA LYS A 273 -4.61 -25.50 -11.25
C LYS A 273 -5.83 -25.56 -12.18
N ARG A 274 -6.21 -24.45 -12.84
CA ARG A 274 -7.27 -24.43 -13.86
C ARG A 274 -6.76 -24.55 -15.31
N ALA A 275 -5.45 -24.44 -15.54
CA ALA A 275 -4.85 -24.63 -16.86
C ALA A 275 -4.41 -26.08 -17.11
N THR A 276 -4.53 -26.97 -16.11
CA THR A 276 -4.08 -28.37 -16.18
C THR A 276 -5.22 -29.37 -15.93
N LYS A 277 -6.47 -28.99 -16.16
CA LYS A 277 -7.61 -29.91 -16.04
C LYS A 277 -8.57 -29.78 -17.21
#